data_AF-A0A914UBT6-F1
#
_entry.id   AF-A0A914UBT6-F1
#
_cell.length_a   1.000
_cell.length_b   1.000
_cell.length_c   1.000
_cell.angle_alpha   90.00
_cell.angle_beta   90.00
_cell.angle_gamma   90.00
#
_symmetry.space_group_name_H-M   'P 1'
#
loop_
_entity.id
_entity.type
_entity.pdbx_description
1 polymer ?
#
loop_
_entity_poly.entity_id
_entity_poly.type
_entity_poly.pdbx_seq_one_letter_code
_entity_poly.pdbx_strand_id
1 'polypeptide(L)'
;MLLFGFILFLAFQSSFCIFDSESSEEYRQKRNFVLGSRKDYSSLYYRHNSFKIEGEGEERFYTYKSACYLDDRVQLIEGFDCKNQIAVGRFRNAINSTGWSYLEIETKSGFDTDLQAYAAGVLEGVLSQKVIDYALQNTFNDYCKGYQKYCARLNRYLNQNLLYIKKKIENAPKDDPYWQSIRRSFLQLTGVLDGFNNNTSFEKIEINYNIHPIMMININGELYDLDKKFNKTKDPINSEEGSKCSGLIKVTPNNADLLISQVTMSGFQNLLRVLKLYKFGYDERMFPGHTTTFASYPGMLYSSDDFALLSSGLASIETTIAVWNQSLYDYTKPEDQLHTWVRAIAANQLARTGREWCQIFRRHNSGTYNNQWIVLDYKKFQPYRPLPDHGLLYVLEQMPGLIVYKDITGYLEEHKYYASYNIPFFKKISEVSGFAKKEKEFYWYSWSDCPRSKIFKRDHSKVVDIETLKTLMRYNDYTHEPFSRCNCTPPYTAEAAVSARGDLNPANGTYPLVGMGHVNHGALDYKGTNYQLFKQLRFRALSSPAYENVPAFQWSKCDLAATVKHVGHPDLWNFESIQTAWETPNTKAEL
;
A
#
# COMPACT_ATOMS: atom_id res chain seq x y z
N MET A 1 55.42 9.93 50.48
CA MET A 1 54.44 10.60 51.38
C MET A 1 53.07 10.15 50.92
N LEU A 2 52.58 9.06 51.50
CA LEU A 2 51.72 9.02 52.71
C LEU A 2 50.27 9.38 52.34
N LEU A 3 49.23 8.66 52.73
CA LEU A 3 48.92 7.27 53.09
C LEU A 3 47.48 7.33 53.66
N PHE A 4 46.86 6.15 53.75
CA PHE A 4 45.69 5.78 54.58
C PHE A 4 44.29 6.18 54.07
N GLY A 5 43.29 5.31 54.11
CA GLY A 5 43.21 3.93 54.63
C GLY A 5 41.79 3.37 54.39
N PHE A 6 41.66 2.08 54.03
CA PHE A 6 41.26 0.95 54.91
C PHE A 6 39.74 0.91 55.20
N ILE A 7 38.99 -0.20 55.28
CA ILE A 7 39.09 -1.65 55.02
C ILE A 7 37.63 -2.18 55.26
N LEU A 8 37.04 -2.99 54.38
CA LEU A 8 36.89 -4.47 54.43
C LEU A 8 35.90 -5.06 55.50
N PHE A 9 34.96 -5.87 54.98
CA PHE A 9 34.58 -7.24 55.38
C PHE A 9 33.35 -7.61 56.27
N LEU A 10 32.50 -8.45 55.66
CA LEU A 10 31.89 -9.74 56.08
C LEU A 10 31.21 -9.87 57.47
N ALA A 11 29.97 -10.38 57.50
CA ALA A 11 29.69 -11.83 57.65
C ALA A 11 28.23 -12.11 58.09
N PHE A 12 27.71 -13.24 57.60
CA PHE A 12 26.55 -13.99 58.08
C PHE A 12 26.61 -14.33 59.58
N GLN A 13 25.45 -14.36 60.27
CA GLN A 13 24.96 -15.60 60.91
C GLN A 13 23.53 -15.49 61.48
N SER A 14 22.87 -16.64 61.36
CA SER A 14 21.64 -17.18 61.92
C SER A 14 21.30 -16.87 63.38
N SER A 15 20.00 -16.92 63.70
CA SER A 15 19.50 -17.50 64.96
C SER A 15 18.12 -18.17 64.76
N PHE A 16 18.10 -19.45 65.12
CA PHE A 16 16.95 -20.34 65.29
C PHE A 16 16.28 -20.11 66.66
N CYS A 17 14.97 -20.42 66.76
CA CYS A 17 14.30 -21.18 67.84
C CYS A 17 12.76 -21.09 67.65
N ILE A 18 11.88 -22.06 67.98
CA ILE A 18 11.85 -23.53 68.13
C ILE A 18 10.40 -23.86 68.59
N PHE A 19 9.77 -24.89 68.00
CA PHE A 19 8.66 -25.77 68.48
C PHE A 19 7.24 -25.15 68.70
N ASP A 20 6.10 -25.85 68.48
CA ASP A 20 5.82 -27.30 68.46
C ASP A 20 4.52 -27.68 67.68
N SER A 21 4.42 -29.00 67.40
CA SER A 21 3.34 -29.94 67.01
C SER A 21 1.84 -29.56 67.22
N GLU A 22 0.80 -30.12 66.55
CA GLU A 22 0.54 -31.51 66.10
C GLU A 22 -0.77 -31.62 65.26
N SER A 23 -0.97 -32.79 64.62
CA SER A 23 -2.16 -33.35 63.89
C SER A 23 -2.37 -32.90 62.43
N SER A 24 -2.11 -33.66 61.35
CA SER A 24 -2.24 -35.09 60.96
C SER A 24 -3.66 -35.54 60.59
N GLU A 25 -3.96 -35.61 59.27
CA GLU A 25 -4.48 -36.81 58.59
C GLU A 25 -4.79 -36.51 57.10
N GLU A 26 -4.01 -37.10 56.19
CA GLU A 26 -4.33 -37.55 54.82
C GLU A 26 -3.11 -37.48 53.89
N TYR A 27 -2.08 -38.27 54.21
CA TYR A 27 -1.04 -38.62 53.25
C TYR A 27 -0.52 -40.02 53.59
N ARG A 28 -1.11 -41.05 52.95
CA ARG A 28 -0.43 -42.28 52.46
C ARG A 28 -1.43 -43.40 52.19
N GLN A 29 -1.68 -43.66 50.92
CA GLN A 29 -1.62 -45.04 50.43
C GLN A 29 -0.85 -45.12 49.11
N LYS A 30 0.41 -45.56 49.29
CA LYS A 30 1.17 -46.55 48.51
C LYS A 30 1.20 -46.45 46.98
N ARG A 31 2.42 -46.15 46.53
CA ARG A 31 3.10 -46.56 45.29
C ARG A 31 2.83 -48.03 44.88
N ASN A 32 2.77 -48.27 43.57
CA ASN A 32 3.74 -49.14 42.86
C ASN A 32 3.69 -48.93 41.33
N PHE A 33 4.90 -48.69 40.76
CA PHE A 33 5.43 -48.98 39.40
C PHE A 33 4.47 -49.09 38.20
N VAL A 34 4.71 -48.43 37.06
CA VAL A 34 5.73 -48.78 36.03
C VAL A 34 6.08 -47.58 35.13
N LEU A 35 7.35 -47.52 34.69
CA LEU A 35 7.94 -46.61 33.69
C LEU A 35 7.26 -46.67 32.31
N GLY A 36 6.99 -45.52 31.68
CA GLY A 36 6.54 -45.44 30.29
C GLY A 36 6.46 -44.02 29.71
N SER A 37 7.49 -43.65 28.95
CA SER A 37 7.62 -42.62 27.90
C SER A 37 6.98 -41.21 28.02
N ARG A 38 7.85 -40.21 27.79
CA ARG A 38 7.55 -38.82 27.37
C ARG A 38 6.41 -38.79 26.35
N LYS A 39 5.29 -38.15 26.68
CA LYS A 39 4.30 -37.72 25.68
C LYS A 39 4.74 -36.41 25.04
N ASP A 40 4.98 -36.55 23.76
CA ASP A 40 5.33 -35.57 22.76
C ASP A 40 4.18 -34.57 22.55
N TYR A 41 4.42 -33.28 22.85
CA TYR A 41 3.48 -32.19 22.55
C TYR A 41 3.48 -31.77 21.08
N SER A 42 4.16 -32.51 20.19
CA SER A 42 4.24 -32.22 18.75
C SER A 42 3.10 -32.82 17.90
N SER A 43 2.18 -33.61 18.47
CA SER A 43 1.22 -34.40 17.68
C SER A 43 -0.20 -33.83 17.54
N LEU A 44 -0.46 -32.60 17.99
CA LEU A 44 -1.77 -31.95 17.85
C LEU A 44 -1.92 -31.06 16.59
N TYR A 45 -0.88 -30.94 15.75
CA TYR A 45 -0.90 -30.11 14.53
C TYR A 45 -1.01 -30.86 13.20
N TYR A 46 -1.03 -32.19 13.22
CA TYR A 46 -1.20 -32.99 11.99
C TYR A 46 -2.39 -33.93 12.12
N ARG A 47 -3.61 -33.37 12.09
CA ARG A 47 -4.77 -34.14 11.60
C ARG A 47 -4.95 -33.85 10.13
N HIS A 48 -4.64 -34.85 9.30
CA HIS A 48 -5.16 -34.99 7.95
C HIS A 48 -6.69 -35.01 8.00
N ASN A 49 -7.32 -33.83 8.07
CA ASN A 49 -8.63 -33.67 7.50
C ASN A 49 -8.45 -33.69 5.99
N SER A 50 -9.24 -34.52 5.31
CA SER A 50 -9.44 -34.45 3.87
C SER A 50 -9.76 -33.00 3.49
N PHE A 51 -8.75 -32.25 3.04
CA PHE A 51 -8.95 -30.92 2.48
C PHE A 51 -9.90 -31.11 1.32
N LYS A 52 -11.12 -30.54 1.42
CA LYS A 52 -11.84 -30.19 0.20
C LYS A 52 -10.83 -29.43 -0.65
N ILE A 53 -10.63 -29.85 -1.90
CA ILE A 53 -9.86 -29.06 -2.86
C ILE A 53 -10.54 -27.69 -2.86
N GLU A 54 -9.91 -26.71 -2.22
CA GLU A 54 -10.42 -25.35 -2.21
C GLU A 54 -10.36 -24.86 -3.66
N GLY A 55 -11.45 -24.27 -4.15
CA GLY A 55 -11.46 -23.65 -5.47
C GLY A 55 -10.38 -22.57 -5.51
N GLU A 56 -9.76 -22.38 -6.66
CA GLU A 56 -8.85 -21.26 -6.85
C GLU A 56 -9.54 -19.94 -6.49
N GLY A 57 -8.89 -19.11 -5.69
CA GLY A 57 -9.45 -17.85 -5.20
C GLY A 57 -10.42 -18.00 -4.02
N GLU A 58 -10.70 -19.22 -3.55
CA GLU A 58 -11.57 -19.51 -2.41
C GLU A 58 -10.78 -20.01 -1.19
N GLU A 59 -9.45 -19.91 -1.23
CA GLU A 59 -8.59 -20.49 -0.21
C GLU A 59 -8.88 -19.87 1.19
N ARG A 60 -8.94 -20.72 2.20
CA ARG A 60 -9.28 -20.34 3.59
C ARG A 60 -8.04 -20.22 4.47
N PHE A 61 -6.99 -20.96 4.13
CA PHE A 61 -5.76 -21.05 4.90
C PHE A 61 -4.59 -20.43 4.14
N TYR A 62 -3.60 -19.95 4.89
CA TYR A 62 -2.35 -19.49 4.31
C TYR A 62 -1.47 -20.66 3.87
N THR A 63 -0.79 -20.48 2.75
CA THR A 63 0.38 -21.26 2.35
C THR A 63 1.62 -20.57 2.89
N TYR A 64 2.57 -21.37 3.40
CA TYR A 64 3.80 -20.87 4.03
C TYR A 64 5.02 -21.38 3.28
N LYS A 65 5.97 -20.48 3.00
CA LYS A 65 7.32 -20.83 2.53
C LYS A 65 8.36 -20.05 3.33
N SER A 66 9.51 -20.68 3.55
CA SER A 66 10.64 -20.07 4.24
C SER A 66 11.87 -20.04 3.32
N ALA A 67 12.57 -18.90 3.28
CA ALA A 67 13.89 -18.78 2.68
C ALA A 67 14.95 -19.08 3.75
N CYS A 68 15.71 -20.16 3.55
CA CYS A 68 16.60 -20.74 4.55
C CYS A 68 18.02 -20.86 4.03
N TYR A 69 19.00 -20.58 4.87
CA TYR A 69 20.40 -20.86 4.56
C TYR A 69 20.72 -22.34 4.84
N LEU A 70 20.91 -23.13 3.78
CA LEU A 70 21.15 -24.58 3.77
C LEU A 70 22.29 -24.90 2.79
N ASP A 71 23.31 -25.64 3.23
CA ASP A 71 24.44 -26.09 2.41
C ASP A 71 25.15 -24.93 1.65
N ASP A 72 25.48 -23.88 2.38
CA ASP A 72 26.15 -22.66 1.88
C ASP A 72 25.37 -21.85 0.82
N ARG A 73 24.07 -22.13 0.66
CA ARG A 73 23.17 -21.41 -0.24
C ARG A 73 21.82 -21.13 0.40
N VAL A 74 21.06 -20.21 -0.18
CA VAL A 74 19.67 -20.00 0.22
C VAL A 74 18.76 -20.90 -0.61
N GLN A 75 17.85 -21.59 0.06
CA GLN A 75 16.83 -22.44 -0.55
C GLN A 75 15.46 -22.11 0.03
N LEU A 76 14.41 -22.20 -0.78
CA LEU A 76 13.04 -22.12 -0.29
C LEU A 76 12.55 -23.51 0.13
N ILE A 77 11.98 -23.59 1.33
CA ILE A 77 11.35 -24.79 1.86
C ILE A 77 9.88 -24.52 2.21
N GLU A 78 9.07 -25.57 2.25
CA GLU A 78 7.69 -25.50 2.73
C GLU A 78 7.64 -25.25 4.24
N GLY A 79 6.63 -24.51 4.69
CA GLY A 79 6.40 -24.24 6.10
C GLY A 79 7.10 -22.98 6.62
N PHE A 80 7.14 -22.86 7.95
CA PHE A 80 7.47 -21.62 8.66
C PHE A 80 8.69 -21.73 9.59
N ASP A 81 9.43 -22.84 9.56
CA ASP A 81 10.55 -23.06 10.49
C ASP A 81 11.77 -23.71 9.82
N CYS A 82 12.92 -23.07 10.00
CA CYS A 82 14.24 -23.64 9.75
C CYS A 82 15.29 -22.93 10.61
N LYS A 83 16.38 -23.63 10.93
CA LYS A 83 17.43 -23.14 11.84
C LYS A 83 18.03 -21.79 11.44
N ASN A 84 18.25 -21.57 10.14
CA ASN A 84 18.82 -20.33 9.59
C ASN A 84 17.80 -19.64 8.66
N GLN A 85 16.64 -19.27 9.21
CA GLN A 85 15.56 -18.63 8.45
C GLN A 85 15.87 -17.16 8.19
N ILE A 86 16.05 -16.79 6.92
CA ILE A 86 16.24 -15.40 6.49
C ILE A 86 14.89 -14.68 6.42
N ALA A 87 13.88 -15.38 5.89
CA ALA A 87 12.54 -14.84 5.72
C ALA A 87 11.49 -15.95 5.67
N VAL A 88 10.25 -15.57 5.99
CA VAL A 88 9.06 -16.41 5.84
C VAL A 88 7.98 -15.60 5.11
N GLY A 89 7.32 -16.25 4.15
CA GLY A 89 6.20 -15.71 3.41
C GLY A 89 4.94 -16.50 3.69
N ARG A 90 3.83 -15.78 3.80
CA ARG A 90 2.47 -16.30 3.97
C ARG A 90 1.62 -15.75 2.85
N PHE A 91 0.95 -16.62 2.11
CA PHE A 91 0.05 -16.19 1.05
C PHE A 91 -1.28 -16.92 1.12
N ARG A 92 -2.36 -16.16 0.92
CA ARG A 92 -3.72 -16.68 0.80
C ARG A 92 -4.40 -15.99 -0.36
N ASN A 93 -4.68 -16.72 -1.42
CA ASN A 93 -5.57 -16.24 -2.47
C ASN A 93 -7.01 -16.35 -1.97
N ALA A 94 -7.77 -15.27 -1.91
CA ALA A 94 -9.17 -15.32 -1.50
C ALA A 94 -10.01 -14.35 -2.34
N ILE A 95 -9.56 -14.13 -3.59
CA ILE A 95 -10.15 -13.17 -4.52
C ILE A 95 -11.63 -13.49 -4.81
N ASN A 96 -12.01 -14.77 -4.91
CA ASN A 96 -13.37 -15.21 -5.18
C ASN A 96 -14.31 -15.15 -3.97
N SER A 97 -13.76 -15.09 -2.75
CA SER A 97 -14.56 -15.02 -1.52
C SER A 97 -14.59 -13.63 -0.88
N THR A 98 -13.55 -12.81 -1.08
CA THR A 98 -13.40 -11.51 -0.41
C THR A 98 -13.02 -10.36 -1.35
N GLY A 99 -12.71 -10.66 -2.62
CA GLY A 99 -12.14 -9.69 -3.55
C GLY A 99 -10.66 -9.37 -3.29
N TRP A 100 -10.01 -10.02 -2.31
CA TRP A 100 -8.61 -9.80 -1.93
C TRP A 100 -7.82 -11.10 -1.88
N SER A 101 -6.56 -11.03 -2.30
CA SER A 101 -5.51 -11.93 -1.83
C SER A 101 -4.73 -11.28 -0.68
N TYR A 102 -4.04 -12.09 0.11
CA TYR A 102 -3.29 -11.64 1.29
C TYR A 102 -1.86 -12.14 1.19
N LEU A 103 -0.89 -11.25 1.41
CA LEU A 103 0.53 -11.57 1.41
C LEU A 103 1.18 -10.97 2.66
N GLU A 104 1.87 -11.80 3.43
CA GLU A 104 2.67 -11.35 4.56
C GLU A 104 4.09 -11.89 4.44
N ILE A 105 5.08 -11.01 4.39
CA ILE A 105 6.49 -11.37 4.40
C ILE A 105 7.13 -10.83 5.68
N GLU A 106 7.84 -11.70 6.40
CA GLU A 106 8.64 -11.33 7.56
C GLU A 106 10.09 -11.75 7.32
N THR A 107 11.05 -10.84 7.46
CA THR A 107 12.49 -11.15 7.42
C THR A 107 13.09 -11.10 8.83
N LYS A 108 14.14 -11.89 9.08
CA LYS A 108 14.76 -12.01 10.41
C LYS A 108 15.99 -11.10 10.51
N SER A 109 16.08 -10.41 11.65
CA SER A 109 17.28 -9.67 12.03
C SER A 109 18.47 -10.61 12.20
N GLY A 110 19.67 -10.15 11.86
CA GLY A 110 20.91 -10.95 11.96
C GLY A 110 21.42 -11.48 10.62
N PHE A 111 20.65 -11.30 9.54
CA PHE A 111 21.10 -11.49 8.16
C PHE A 111 21.39 -10.15 7.49
N ASP A 112 22.23 -10.18 6.46
CA ASP A 112 22.49 -9.01 5.62
C ASP A 112 21.18 -8.43 5.04
N THR A 113 21.04 -7.10 5.04
CA THR A 113 19.78 -6.44 4.67
C THR A 113 19.47 -6.54 3.18
N ASP A 114 20.49 -6.64 2.32
CA ASP A 114 20.30 -6.87 0.88
C ASP A 114 19.75 -8.28 0.65
N LEU A 115 20.30 -9.27 1.37
CA LEU A 115 19.82 -10.65 1.34
C LEU A 115 18.37 -10.77 1.84
N GLN A 116 18.03 -10.07 2.92
CA GLN A 116 16.66 -10.00 3.43
C GLN A 116 15.70 -9.44 2.36
N ALA A 117 16.05 -8.33 1.71
CA ALA A 117 15.22 -7.70 0.68
C ALA A 117 15.01 -8.63 -0.53
N TYR A 118 16.09 -9.24 -1.02
CA TYR A 118 16.02 -10.18 -2.13
C TYR A 118 15.17 -11.42 -1.79
N ALA A 119 15.41 -12.05 -0.63
CA ALA A 119 14.64 -13.21 -0.18
C ALA A 119 13.14 -12.90 0.00
N ALA A 120 12.80 -11.71 0.50
CA ALA A 120 11.42 -11.25 0.59
C ALA A 120 10.75 -11.18 -0.79
N GLY A 121 11.48 -10.69 -1.79
CA GLY A 121 11.03 -10.69 -3.19
C GLY A 121 10.81 -12.09 -3.73
N VAL A 122 11.77 -13.01 -3.54
CA VAL A 122 11.66 -14.40 -4.03
C VAL A 122 10.43 -15.09 -3.43
N LEU A 123 10.19 -14.91 -2.13
CA LEU A 123 9.00 -15.47 -1.46
C LEU A 123 7.70 -14.92 -2.07
N GLU A 124 7.59 -13.62 -2.32
CA GLU A 124 6.42 -13.06 -3.00
C GLU A 124 6.25 -13.62 -4.41
N GLY A 125 7.32 -13.63 -5.20
CA GLY A 125 7.29 -14.10 -6.60
C GLY A 125 6.83 -15.55 -6.70
N VAL A 126 7.29 -16.42 -5.81
CA VAL A 126 6.90 -17.83 -5.78
C VAL A 126 5.48 -18.01 -5.23
N LEU A 127 5.17 -17.42 -4.08
CA LEU A 127 3.89 -17.64 -3.40
C LEU A 127 2.71 -17.07 -4.19
N SER A 128 2.92 -15.97 -4.92
CA SER A 128 1.88 -15.27 -5.67
C SER A 128 2.02 -15.41 -7.19
N GLN A 129 2.86 -16.33 -7.67
CA GLN A 129 3.19 -16.51 -9.09
C GLN A 129 1.96 -16.49 -10.00
N LYS A 130 0.94 -17.26 -9.64
CA LYS A 130 -0.29 -17.39 -10.44
C LYS A 130 -1.09 -16.09 -10.55
N VAL A 131 -1.27 -15.37 -9.44
CA VAL A 131 -1.98 -14.09 -9.46
C VAL A 131 -1.15 -12.97 -10.10
N ILE A 132 0.19 -13.06 -10.07
CA ILE A 132 1.09 -12.19 -10.85
C ILE A 132 0.86 -12.42 -12.35
N ASP A 133 0.82 -13.68 -12.79
CA ASP A 133 0.57 -14.01 -14.19
C ASP A 133 -0.77 -13.46 -14.69
N TYR A 134 -1.84 -13.61 -13.91
CA TYR A 134 -3.13 -13.01 -14.22
C TYR A 134 -3.09 -11.49 -14.33
N ALA A 135 -2.42 -10.82 -13.38
CA ALA A 135 -2.25 -9.37 -13.43
C ALA A 135 -1.49 -8.93 -14.69
N LEU A 136 -0.42 -9.64 -15.07
CA LEU A 136 0.35 -9.38 -16.28
C LEU A 136 -0.51 -9.54 -17.55
N GLN A 137 -1.31 -10.60 -17.63
CA GLN A 137 -2.23 -10.83 -18.75
C GLN A 137 -3.26 -9.71 -18.90
N ASN A 138 -3.76 -9.18 -17.78
CA ASN A 138 -4.78 -8.14 -17.74
C ASN A 138 -4.24 -6.74 -18.06
N THR A 139 -2.93 -6.50 -17.83
CA THR A 139 -2.36 -5.14 -17.85
C THR A 139 -1.18 -4.97 -18.80
N PHE A 140 -0.11 -5.77 -18.67
CA PHE A 140 1.18 -5.45 -19.29
C PHE A 140 1.59 -6.33 -20.48
N ASN A 141 1.03 -7.53 -20.64
CA ASN A 141 1.43 -8.43 -21.73
C ASN A 141 1.21 -7.84 -23.13
N ASP A 142 0.15 -7.05 -23.31
CA ASP A 142 -0.17 -6.38 -24.58
C ASP A 142 0.15 -4.88 -24.59
N TYR A 143 0.84 -4.35 -23.58
CA TYR A 143 0.99 -2.89 -23.38
C TYR A 143 1.60 -2.15 -24.59
N CYS A 144 2.53 -2.80 -25.31
CA CYS A 144 3.18 -2.23 -26.49
C CYS A 144 2.52 -2.62 -27.82
N LYS A 145 1.46 -3.41 -27.82
CA LYS A 145 0.77 -3.86 -29.03
C LYS A 145 0.10 -2.66 -29.70
N GLY A 146 0.54 -2.34 -30.92
CA GLY A 146 0.06 -1.16 -31.66
C GLY A 146 0.74 0.16 -31.26
N TYR A 147 1.65 0.14 -30.29
CA TYR A 147 2.35 1.34 -29.76
C TYR A 147 3.87 1.25 -29.87
N GLN A 148 4.40 0.51 -30.86
CA GLN A 148 5.83 0.18 -30.95
C GLN A 148 6.75 1.42 -30.99
N LYS A 149 6.35 2.47 -31.72
CA LYS A 149 7.11 3.74 -31.77
C LYS A 149 7.15 4.45 -30.41
N TYR A 150 6.04 4.42 -29.67
CA TYR A 150 5.98 4.95 -28.30
C TYR A 150 6.87 4.12 -27.37
N CYS A 151 6.73 2.79 -27.39
CA CYS A 151 7.53 1.92 -26.53
C CYS A 151 9.03 1.99 -26.82
N ALA A 152 9.45 2.25 -28.06
CA ALA A 152 10.86 2.50 -28.37
C ALA A 152 11.39 3.76 -27.66
N ARG A 153 10.58 4.83 -27.54
CA ARG A 153 10.95 6.05 -26.80
C ARG A 153 10.95 5.79 -25.29
N LEU A 154 9.92 5.12 -24.78
CA LEU A 154 9.82 4.73 -23.38
C LEU A 154 11.00 3.88 -22.95
N ASN A 155 11.32 2.81 -23.69
CA ASN A 155 12.42 1.90 -23.37
C ASN A 155 13.78 2.62 -23.39
N ARG A 156 13.99 3.58 -24.30
CA ARG A 156 15.21 4.39 -24.30
C ARG A 156 15.35 5.19 -23.00
N TYR A 157 14.27 5.84 -22.57
CA TYR A 157 14.23 6.59 -21.31
C TYR A 157 14.44 5.69 -20.09
N LEU A 158 13.71 4.56 -20.02
CA LEU A 158 13.81 3.62 -18.91
C LEU A 158 15.23 3.02 -18.80
N ASN A 159 15.84 2.62 -19.92
CA ASN A 159 17.21 2.11 -19.92
C ASN A 159 18.21 3.16 -19.43
N GLN A 160 18.09 4.42 -19.87
CA GLN A 160 18.96 5.51 -19.38
C GLN A 160 18.77 5.75 -17.88
N ASN A 161 17.52 5.72 -17.40
CA ASN A 161 17.23 5.89 -15.98
C ASN A 161 17.77 4.72 -15.13
N LEU A 162 17.58 3.49 -15.56
CA LEU A 162 18.10 2.30 -14.91
C LEU A 162 19.64 2.29 -14.87
N LEU A 163 20.30 2.74 -15.94
CA LEU A 163 21.76 2.92 -15.96
C LEU A 163 22.23 3.98 -14.96
N TYR A 164 21.53 5.11 -14.87
CA TYR A 164 21.80 6.13 -13.87
C TYR A 164 21.64 5.58 -12.44
N ILE A 165 20.54 4.87 -12.16
CA ILE A 165 20.25 4.25 -10.87
C ILE A 165 21.34 3.24 -10.51
N LYS A 166 21.70 2.36 -11.44
CA LYS A 166 22.79 1.38 -11.26
C LYS A 166 24.07 2.07 -10.83
N LYS A 167 24.51 3.10 -11.57
CA LYS A 167 25.71 3.87 -11.26
C LYS A 167 25.62 4.53 -9.89
N LYS A 168 24.47 5.10 -9.51
CA LYS A 168 24.31 5.72 -8.19
C LYS A 168 24.36 4.71 -7.05
N ILE A 169 23.71 3.55 -7.20
CA ILE A 169 23.75 2.47 -6.22
C ILE A 169 25.18 1.94 -6.05
N GLU A 170 25.90 1.70 -7.14
CA GLU A 170 27.27 1.15 -7.10
C GLU A 170 28.29 2.11 -6.45
N ASN A 171 28.06 3.42 -6.57
CA ASN A 171 28.95 4.45 -6.01
C ASN A 171 28.47 5.01 -4.66
N ALA A 172 27.30 4.61 -4.18
CA ALA A 172 26.76 5.11 -2.92
C ALA A 172 27.54 4.52 -1.72
N PRO A 173 27.89 5.34 -0.72
CA PRO A 173 28.44 4.84 0.54
C PRO A 173 27.48 3.84 1.20
N LYS A 174 28.05 2.82 1.87
CA LYS A 174 27.27 1.79 2.58
C LYS A 174 26.43 2.37 3.73
N ASP A 175 26.85 3.52 4.27
CA ASP A 175 26.19 4.25 5.34
C ASP A 175 25.22 5.34 4.84
N ASP A 176 24.96 5.47 3.53
CA ASP A 176 23.88 6.33 3.01
C ASP A 176 22.52 5.61 3.07
N PRO A 177 21.67 5.88 4.07
CA PRO A 177 20.43 5.14 4.27
C PRO A 177 19.44 5.31 3.11
N TYR A 178 19.50 6.43 2.38
CA TYR A 178 18.63 6.68 1.23
C TYR A 178 18.97 5.73 0.09
N TRP A 179 20.23 5.74 -0.37
CA TRP A 179 20.64 4.87 -1.48
C TRP A 179 20.65 3.40 -1.10
N GLN A 180 20.89 3.05 0.17
CA GLN A 180 20.70 1.67 0.64
C GLN A 180 19.21 1.24 0.58
N SER A 181 18.26 2.13 0.87
CA SER A 181 16.83 1.84 0.69
C SER A 181 16.49 1.63 -0.79
N ILE A 182 16.96 2.50 -1.69
CA ILE A 182 16.78 2.35 -3.15
C ILE A 182 17.35 1.00 -3.63
N ARG A 183 18.58 0.67 -3.22
CA ARG A 183 19.24 -0.59 -3.56
C ARG A 183 18.40 -1.80 -3.16
N ARG A 184 17.89 -1.83 -1.93
CA ARG A 184 17.05 -2.92 -1.43
C ARG A 184 15.71 -3.03 -2.15
N SER A 185 15.08 -1.91 -2.54
CA SER A 185 13.86 -1.96 -3.37
C SER A 185 14.10 -2.65 -4.71
N PHE A 186 15.24 -2.38 -5.36
CA PHE A 186 15.60 -3.04 -6.62
C PHE A 186 16.02 -4.51 -6.44
N LEU A 187 16.67 -4.87 -5.33
CA LEU A 187 16.94 -6.26 -4.97
C LEU A 187 15.66 -7.04 -4.69
N GLN A 188 14.72 -6.46 -3.95
CA GLN A 188 13.40 -7.06 -3.72
C GLN A 188 12.64 -7.27 -5.04
N LEU A 189 12.68 -6.29 -5.96
CA LEU A 189 12.04 -6.42 -7.27
C LEU A 189 12.70 -7.54 -8.10
N THR A 190 14.02 -7.65 -8.02
CA THR A 190 14.74 -8.75 -8.66
C THR A 190 14.34 -10.10 -8.05
N GLY A 191 14.21 -10.17 -6.73
CA GLY A 191 13.70 -11.35 -6.04
C GLY A 191 12.30 -11.74 -6.53
N VAL A 192 11.37 -10.79 -6.70
CA VAL A 192 10.02 -11.08 -7.23
C VAL A 192 10.11 -11.71 -8.62
N LEU A 193 10.98 -11.17 -9.50
CA LEU A 193 11.19 -11.72 -10.83
C LEU A 193 11.77 -13.14 -10.79
N ASP A 194 12.78 -13.37 -9.97
CA ASP A 194 13.43 -14.68 -9.85
C ASP A 194 12.47 -15.72 -9.24
N GLY A 195 11.72 -15.32 -8.21
CA GLY A 195 10.68 -16.16 -7.63
C GLY A 195 9.55 -16.46 -8.61
N PHE A 196 9.10 -15.48 -9.39
CA PHE A 196 8.11 -15.69 -10.44
C PHE A 196 8.60 -16.67 -11.52
N ASN A 197 9.89 -16.68 -11.83
CA ASN A 197 10.51 -17.64 -12.75
C ASN A 197 10.92 -18.96 -12.08
N ASN A 198 10.49 -19.19 -10.83
CA ASN A 198 10.79 -20.38 -10.03
C ASN A 198 12.30 -20.61 -9.78
N ASN A 199 13.11 -19.55 -9.81
CA ASN A 199 14.51 -19.57 -9.40
C ASN A 199 14.59 -19.42 -7.86
N THR A 200 14.53 -20.56 -7.17
CA THR A 200 14.31 -20.63 -5.71
C THR A 200 15.54 -21.05 -4.89
N SER A 201 16.71 -21.16 -5.54
CA SER A 201 17.99 -21.50 -4.93
C SER A 201 19.06 -20.55 -5.42
N PHE A 202 19.76 -19.86 -4.51
CA PHE A 202 20.73 -18.82 -4.89
C PHE A 202 21.89 -18.69 -3.89
N GLU A 203 23.08 -18.41 -4.44
CA GLU A 203 24.32 -18.13 -3.69
C GLU A 203 24.74 -16.66 -3.78
N LYS A 204 24.38 -16.00 -4.88
CA LYS A 204 24.71 -14.61 -5.17
C LYS A 204 23.44 -13.85 -5.48
N ILE A 205 23.39 -12.60 -5.02
CA ILE A 205 22.30 -11.67 -5.30
C ILE A 205 22.85 -10.51 -6.13
N GLU A 206 22.21 -10.24 -7.24
CA GLU A 206 22.54 -9.12 -8.13
C GLU A 206 21.25 -8.45 -8.57
N ILE A 207 21.29 -7.13 -8.78
CA ILE A 207 20.11 -6.40 -9.23
C ILE A 207 19.93 -6.63 -10.73
N ASN A 208 18.72 -7.04 -11.12
CA ASN A 208 18.30 -7.09 -12.51
C ASN A 208 17.76 -5.71 -12.93
N TYR A 209 18.48 -5.07 -13.85
CA TYR A 209 18.11 -3.76 -14.42
C TYR A 209 17.43 -3.89 -15.79
N ASN A 210 16.94 -5.07 -16.17
CA ASN A 210 16.21 -5.25 -17.43
C ASN A 210 14.77 -4.76 -17.29
N ILE A 211 14.25 -4.16 -18.36
CA ILE A 211 12.83 -3.79 -18.43
C ILE A 211 12.02 -5.08 -18.57
N HIS A 212 11.40 -5.50 -17.47
CA HIS A 212 10.54 -6.68 -17.40
C HIS A 212 9.08 -6.26 -17.13
N PRO A 213 8.05 -6.97 -17.61
CA PRO A 213 6.65 -6.65 -17.30
C PRO A 213 6.33 -6.50 -15.78
N ILE A 214 7.01 -7.25 -14.90
CA ILE A 214 6.89 -7.08 -13.44
C ILE A 214 7.46 -5.72 -12.97
N MET A 215 8.55 -5.24 -13.56
CA MET A 215 9.02 -3.87 -13.33
C MET A 215 7.97 -2.86 -13.85
N MET A 216 7.35 -3.15 -14.99
CA MET A 216 6.29 -2.30 -15.56
C MET A 216 5.08 -2.17 -14.62
N ILE A 217 4.70 -3.23 -13.90
CA ILE A 217 3.70 -3.16 -12.81
C ILE A 217 4.09 -2.10 -11.78
N ASN A 218 5.35 -2.08 -11.34
CA ASN A 218 5.81 -1.15 -10.31
C ASN A 218 5.87 0.31 -10.79
N ILE A 219 6.05 0.54 -12.10
CA ILE A 219 6.01 1.89 -12.67
C ILE A 219 4.64 2.29 -13.24
N ASN A 220 3.57 1.52 -13.00
CA ASN A 220 2.23 1.78 -13.55
C ASN A 220 1.78 3.25 -13.39
N GLY A 221 1.97 3.83 -12.20
CA GLY A 221 1.63 5.23 -11.96
C GLY A 221 2.47 6.24 -12.76
N GLU A 222 3.74 5.91 -13.04
CA GLU A 222 4.63 6.74 -13.86
C GLU A 222 4.11 6.85 -15.30
N LEU A 223 3.46 5.78 -15.79
CA LEU A 223 2.99 5.69 -17.17
C LEU A 223 1.91 6.72 -17.48
N TYR A 224 1.17 7.24 -16.48
CA TYR A 224 0.19 8.33 -16.71
C TYR A 224 0.85 9.60 -17.23
N ASP A 225 2.07 9.86 -16.80
CA ASP A 225 2.86 11.02 -17.21
C ASP A 225 3.78 10.69 -18.39
N LEU A 226 4.38 9.49 -18.40
CA LEU A 226 5.27 9.06 -19.48
C LEU A 226 4.53 8.82 -20.80
N ASP A 227 3.27 8.37 -20.75
CA ASP A 227 2.41 8.25 -21.94
C ASP A 227 2.24 9.62 -22.62
N LYS A 228 2.04 10.69 -21.83
CA LYS A 228 1.95 12.06 -22.33
C LYS A 228 3.31 12.58 -22.82
N LYS A 229 4.37 12.45 -22.01
CA LYS A 229 5.72 12.89 -22.36
C LYS A 229 6.21 12.31 -23.69
N PHE A 230 5.91 11.04 -23.93
CA PHE A 230 6.33 10.35 -25.15
C PHE A 230 5.25 10.28 -26.22
N ASN A 231 4.18 11.07 -26.12
CA ASN A 231 3.13 11.18 -27.13
C ASN A 231 2.59 9.81 -27.54
N LYS A 232 2.18 8.99 -26.57
CA LYS A 232 1.42 7.77 -26.84
C LYS A 232 0.12 8.18 -27.53
N THR A 233 -0.22 7.52 -28.63
CA THR A 233 -1.52 7.72 -29.27
C THR A 233 -2.64 7.24 -28.33
N LYS A 234 -3.84 7.80 -28.49
CA LYS A 234 -4.99 7.49 -27.63
C LYS A 234 -5.17 5.98 -27.42
N ASP A 235 -5.35 5.61 -26.16
CA ASP A 235 -5.69 4.25 -25.76
C ASP A 235 -7.22 4.11 -25.83
N PRO A 236 -7.77 3.18 -26.63
CA PRO A 236 -9.21 2.99 -26.73
C PRO A 236 -9.81 2.35 -25.47
N ILE A 237 -8.98 1.69 -24.63
CA ILE A 237 -9.41 0.96 -23.44
C ILE A 237 -9.29 1.82 -22.19
N ASN A 238 -8.24 2.64 -22.08
CA ASN A 238 -7.97 3.44 -20.88
C ASN A 238 -8.35 4.91 -21.08
N SER A 239 -9.04 5.50 -20.11
CA SER A 239 -9.33 6.95 -20.08
C SER A 239 -8.04 7.77 -20.04
N GLU A 240 -7.98 8.85 -20.82
CA GLU A 240 -6.84 9.80 -20.87
C GLU A 240 -6.83 10.77 -19.67
N GLU A 241 -7.97 10.94 -18.99
CA GLU A 241 -8.10 11.83 -17.85
C GLU A 241 -7.61 11.10 -16.59
N GLY A 242 -6.33 11.28 -16.26
CA GLY A 242 -5.65 10.68 -15.10
C GLY A 242 -6.10 11.16 -13.72
N SER A 243 -7.39 11.49 -13.53
CA SER A 243 -7.95 11.76 -12.20
C SER A 243 -8.22 10.45 -11.49
N LYS A 244 -7.44 10.14 -10.45
CA LYS A 244 -7.55 8.88 -9.71
C LYS A 244 -7.68 9.10 -8.22
N CYS A 245 -8.71 8.49 -7.65
CA CYS A 245 -8.86 8.29 -6.21
C CYS A 245 -9.52 9.46 -5.46
N SER A 246 -10.12 9.12 -4.33
CA SER A 246 -10.66 10.05 -3.33
C SER A 246 -10.03 9.75 -1.98
N GLY A 247 -9.64 10.77 -1.22
CA GLY A 247 -9.04 10.64 0.10
C GLY A 247 -9.74 11.49 1.16
N LEU A 248 -9.80 11.02 2.40
CA LEU A 248 -10.40 11.74 3.52
C LEU A 248 -9.62 11.49 4.82
N ILE A 249 -9.36 12.58 5.53
CA ILE A 249 -8.85 12.62 6.91
C ILE A 249 -9.94 13.27 7.73
N LYS A 250 -10.39 12.61 8.80
CA LYS A 250 -11.53 13.07 9.60
C LYS A 250 -11.23 12.94 11.09
N VAL A 251 -11.32 14.05 11.80
CA VAL A 251 -11.32 14.08 13.28
C VAL A 251 -12.77 13.92 13.72
N THR A 252 -13.08 12.90 14.51
CA THR A 252 -14.46 12.62 14.94
C THR A 252 -14.90 13.58 16.05
N PRO A 253 -16.22 13.66 16.38
CA PRO A 253 -16.70 14.52 17.45
C PRO A 253 -15.92 14.33 18.77
N ASN A 254 -15.69 15.43 19.49
CA ASN A 254 -14.91 15.47 20.74
C ASN A 254 -13.45 14.98 20.58
N ASN A 255 -12.92 14.99 19.36
CA ASN A 255 -11.60 14.42 19.03
C ASN A 255 -11.46 12.97 19.53
N ALA A 256 -12.55 12.20 19.54
CA ALA A 256 -12.58 10.85 20.09
C ALA A 256 -11.74 9.86 19.28
N ASP A 257 -11.59 10.11 17.98
CA ASP A 257 -10.84 9.30 17.04
C ASP A 257 -10.35 10.15 15.86
N LEU A 258 -9.39 9.60 15.12
CA LEU A 258 -8.83 10.18 13.91
C LEU A 258 -8.84 9.11 12.83
N LEU A 259 -9.55 9.41 11.74
CA LEU A 259 -9.81 8.50 10.65
C LEU A 259 -9.03 8.94 9.41
N ILE A 260 -8.52 7.96 8.67
CA ILE A 260 -7.91 8.16 7.35
C ILE A 260 -8.42 7.11 6.39
N SER A 261 -8.81 7.53 5.19
CA SER A 261 -9.31 6.63 4.15
C SER A 261 -8.91 7.10 2.76
N GLN A 262 -8.78 6.12 1.88
CA GLN A 262 -8.58 6.31 0.46
C GLN A 262 -9.45 5.30 -0.31
N VAL A 263 -9.96 5.74 -1.45
CA VAL A 263 -10.70 4.95 -2.44
C VAL A 263 -9.95 5.04 -3.75
N THR A 264 -9.48 3.92 -4.29
CA THR A 264 -8.75 3.91 -5.55
C THR A 264 -9.68 3.98 -6.73
N MET A 265 -9.35 4.78 -7.74
CA MET A 265 -10.03 4.77 -9.03
C MET A 265 -9.07 4.41 -10.16
N SER A 266 -9.47 3.45 -10.99
CA SER A 266 -8.70 3.01 -12.16
C SER A 266 -9.61 2.22 -13.11
N GLY A 267 -9.04 1.67 -14.18
CA GLY A 267 -9.74 0.69 -15.01
C GLY A 267 -9.93 -0.65 -14.29
N PHE A 268 -11.05 -1.32 -14.57
CA PHE A 268 -11.50 -2.51 -13.86
C PHE A 268 -10.62 -3.75 -14.08
N GLN A 269 -9.73 -3.75 -15.08
CA GLN A 269 -8.69 -4.78 -15.25
C GLN A 269 -7.72 -4.88 -14.06
N ASN A 270 -7.68 -3.85 -13.20
CA ASN A 270 -6.84 -3.83 -12.00
C ASN A 270 -7.55 -4.39 -10.75
N LEU A 271 -8.74 -4.99 -10.87
CA LEU A 271 -9.46 -5.55 -9.72
C LEU A 271 -8.79 -6.80 -9.09
N LEU A 272 -7.69 -7.33 -9.63
CA LEU A 272 -6.83 -8.27 -8.89
C LEU A 272 -6.05 -7.56 -7.80
N ARG A 273 -6.46 -7.74 -6.55
CA ARG A 273 -5.91 -7.02 -5.40
C ARG A 273 -5.18 -7.90 -4.41
N VAL A 274 -4.16 -7.34 -3.77
CA VAL A 274 -3.42 -7.99 -2.68
C VAL A 274 -3.27 -7.03 -1.51
N LEU A 275 -3.72 -7.43 -0.32
CA LEU A 275 -3.39 -6.76 0.93
C LEU A 275 -2.06 -7.28 1.43
N LYS A 276 -1.10 -6.38 1.62
CA LYS A 276 0.29 -6.74 1.89
C LYS A 276 0.72 -6.28 3.27
N LEU A 277 1.52 -7.12 3.92
CA LEU A 277 2.36 -6.79 5.06
C LEU A 277 3.80 -7.16 4.72
N TYR A 278 4.71 -6.19 4.83
CA TYR A 278 6.14 -6.47 4.90
C TYR A 278 6.65 -6.07 6.27
N LYS A 279 7.29 -7.01 6.96
CA LYS A 279 7.97 -6.79 8.24
C LYS A 279 9.43 -7.14 8.08
N PHE A 280 10.24 -6.13 7.80
CA PHE A 280 11.68 -6.32 7.64
C PHE A 280 12.38 -6.33 9.00
N GLY A 281 13.33 -7.26 9.17
CA GLY A 281 14.29 -7.31 10.27
C GLY A 281 15.44 -6.31 10.10
N TYR A 282 15.15 -5.13 9.54
CA TYR A 282 16.09 -4.02 9.43
C TYR A 282 16.30 -3.35 10.78
N ASP A 283 17.40 -2.61 10.92
CA ASP A 283 17.63 -1.81 12.12
C ASP A 283 16.54 -0.73 12.27
N GLU A 284 15.74 -0.82 13.33
CA GLU A 284 14.56 0.04 13.57
C GLU A 284 14.96 1.53 13.80
N ARG A 285 16.20 1.78 14.23
CA ARG A 285 16.73 3.15 14.39
C ARG A 285 17.14 3.76 13.06
N MET A 286 17.50 2.96 12.06
CA MET A 286 17.77 3.46 10.71
C MET A 286 16.53 3.43 9.83
N PHE A 287 15.65 2.44 10.02
CA PHE A 287 14.44 2.20 9.22
C PHE A 287 13.21 2.11 10.13
N PRO A 288 12.71 3.24 10.68
CA PRO A 288 11.55 3.22 11.58
C PRO A 288 10.28 2.67 10.93
N GLY A 289 10.15 2.76 9.60
CA GLY A 289 9.07 2.15 8.83
C GLY A 289 9.36 0.72 8.36
N HIS A 290 10.24 -0.03 9.06
CA HIS A 290 10.61 -1.40 8.70
C HIS A 290 9.41 -2.36 8.61
N THR A 291 8.29 -2.06 9.28
CA THR A 291 7.01 -2.76 9.06
C THR A 291 6.02 -1.84 8.33
N THR A 292 5.50 -2.30 7.20
CA THR A 292 4.53 -1.55 6.38
C THR A 292 3.38 -2.47 5.98
N THR A 293 2.15 -1.98 6.14
CA THR A 293 0.94 -2.66 5.66
C THR A 293 0.18 -1.77 4.68
N PHE A 294 -0.28 -2.32 3.56
CA PHE A 294 -0.81 -1.52 2.46
C PHE A 294 -1.73 -2.32 1.54
N ALA A 295 -2.60 -1.62 0.82
CA ALA A 295 -3.33 -2.20 -0.30
C ALA A 295 -2.49 -2.10 -1.58
N SER A 296 -2.48 -3.16 -2.39
CA SER A 296 -1.59 -3.31 -3.52
C SER A 296 -2.16 -4.27 -4.57
N TYR A 297 -1.29 -4.69 -5.49
CA TYR A 297 -1.54 -5.55 -6.63
C TYR A 297 -0.48 -6.67 -6.67
N PRO A 298 -0.74 -7.78 -7.38
CA PRO A 298 0.25 -8.85 -7.55
C PRO A 298 1.57 -8.32 -8.14
N GLY A 299 2.71 -8.66 -7.52
CA GLY A 299 4.06 -8.28 -8.00
C GLY A 299 4.46 -6.81 -7.80
N MET A 300 3.59 -5.99 -7.21
CA MET A 300 3.87 -4.58 -6.92
C MET A 300 4.41 -4.38 -5.50
N LEU A 301 5.57 -3.76 -5.33
CA LEU A 301 6.26 -3.64 -4.05
C LEU A 301 5.80 -2.47 -3.17
N TYR A 302 4.95 -1.60 -3.70
CA TYR A 302 4.41 -0.43 -3.03
C TYR A 302 2.90 -0.35 -3.27
N SER A 303 2.28 0.73 -2.82
CA SER A 303 0.83 0.82 -2.89
C SER A 303 0.28 1.21 -4.26
N SER A 304 0.72 2.19 -5.03
CA SER A 304 0.02 2.69 -6.25
C SER A 304 -1.48 3.02 -6.12
N ASP A 305 -2.14 2.77 -5.00
CA ASP A 305 -3.47 3.26 -4.70
C ASP A 305 -3.46 4.77 -4.43
N ASP A 306 -2.64 5.36 -3.54
CA ASP A 306 -1.82 4.73 -2.49
C ASP A 306 -2.50 4.78 -1.09
N PHE A 307 -2.36 3.70 -0.32
CA PHE A 307 -2.72 3.59 1.09
C PHE A 307 -1.71 2.71 1.84
N ALA A 308 -0.92 3.30 2.76
CA ALA A 308 0.06 2.58 3.56
C ALA A 308 0.10 3.03 5.03
N LEU A 309 0.25 2.07 5.94
CA LEU A 309 0.43 2.26 7.38
C LEU A 309 1.83 1.78 7.77
N LEU A 310 2.55 2.57 8.56
CA LEU A 310 3.97 2.41 8.81
C LEU A 310 4.24 2.21 10.31
N SER A 311 5.16 1.32 10.67
CA SER A 311 5.58 1.10 12.07
C SER A 311 6.11 2.37 12.72
N SER A 312 6.60 3.34 11.95
CA SER A 312 7.06 4.64 12.42
C SER A 312 5.96 5.55 12.99
N GLY A 313 4.72 5.08 13.03
CA GLY A 313 3.56 5.84 13.48
C GLY A 313 2.93 6.72 12.41
N LEU A 314 3.38 6.59 11.16
CA LEU A 314 2.90 7.35 10.01
C LEU A 314 1.87 6.55 9.19
N ALA A 315 0.85 7.23 8.68
CA ALA A 315 -0.01 6.74 7.62
C ALA A 315 0.11 7.66 6.39
N SER A 316 0.24 7.07 5.21
CA SER A 316 0.38 7.81 3.95
C SER A 316 -0.68 7.39 2.95
N ILE A 317 -1.37 8.37 2.37
CA ILE A 317 -2.26 8.18 1.22
C ILE A 317 -1.94 9.21 0.14
N GLU A 318 -2.41 9.00 -1.09
CA GLU A 318 -2.40 10.05 -2.11
C GLU A 318 -3.67 10.08 -2.97
N THR A 319 -3.81 11.15 -3.75
CA THR A 319 -4.63 11.15 -4.96
C THR A 319 -3.86 11.82 -6.10
N THR A 320 -4.00 11.28 -7.32
CA THR A 320 -3.20 11.72 -8.48
C THR A 320 -3.65 13.07 -9.01
N ILE A 321 -2.71 13.98 -9.28
CA ILE A 321 -2.96 15.31 -9.86
C ILE A 321 -2.55 15.31 -11.33
N ALA A 322 -3.49 15.64 -12.21
CA ALA A 322 -3.20 15.74 -13.63
C ALA A 322 -2.25 16.92 -13.96
N VAL A 323 -1.39 16.72 -14.97
CA VAL A 323 -0.57 17.79 -15.55
C VAL A 323 -1.22 18.27 -16.85
N TRP A 324 -1.82 19.47 -16.83
CA TRP A 324 -2.41 20.10 -18.02
C TRP A 324 -1.38 20.88 -18.83
N ASN A 325 -0.40 21.47 -18.15
CA ASN A 325 0.72 22.14 -18.78
C ASN A 325 1.78 21.12 -19.22
N GLN A 326 1.62 20.55 -20.41
CA GLN A 326 2.50 19.48 -20.91
C GLN A 326 3.96 19.91 -21.11
N SER A 327 4.26 21.21 -21.24
CA SER A 327 5.65 21.69 -21.32
C SER A 327 6.45 21.39 -20.04
N LEU A 328 5.78 21.11 -18.92
CA LEU A 328 6.46 20.68 -17.69
C LEU A 328 7.23 19.37 -17.88
N TYR A 329 6.81 18.50 -18.80
CA TYR A 329 7.50 17.23 -19.04
C TYR A 329 8.92 17.39 -19.60
N ASP A 330 9.33 18.58 -20.03
CA ASP A 330 10.74 18.90 -20.35
C ASP A 330 11.65 18.77 -19.12
N TYR A 331 11.09 18.90 -17.92
CA TYR A 331 11.80 18.68 -16.65
C TYR A 331 11.87 17.21 -16.23
N THR A 332 11.12 16.31 -16.87
CA THR A 332 11.21 14.86 -16.63
C THR A 332 12.38 14.28 -17.42
N LYS A 333 13.42 13.82 -16.74
CA LYS A 333 14.70 13.39 -17.31
C LYS A 333 15.10 12.01 -16.76
N PRO A 334 15.79 11.18 -17.56
CA PRO A 334 16.21 9.87 -17.10
C PRO A 334 17.35 9.95 -16.06
N GLU A 335 18.18 10.98 -16.09
CA GLU A 335 19.29 11.18 -15.16
C GLU A 335 18.88 12.10 -14.00
N ASP A 336 19.53 11.91 -12.84
CA ASP A 336 19.28 12.65 -11.59
C ASP A 336 17.89 12.48 -10.97
N GLN A 337 17.06 11.58 -11.51
CA GLN A 337 15.67 11.36 -11.10
C GLN A 337 15.38 9.90 -10.74
N LEU A 338 14.45 9.71 -9.82
CA LEU A 338 13.94 8.42 -9.38
C LEU A 338 12.42 8.44 -9.49
N HIS A 339 11.82 7.38 -10.03
CA HIS A 339 10.38 7.23 -10.12
C HIS A 339 9.70 7.25 -8.74
N THR A 340 8.43 7.66 -8.68
CA THR A 340 7.65 7.80 -7.44
C THR A 340 7.60 6.52 -6.63
N TRP A 341 7.43 5.35 -7.26
CA TRP A 341 7.30 4.07 -6.52
C TRP A 341 8.48 3.82 -5.56
N VAL A 342 9.71 4.02 -6.03
CA VAL A 342 10.91 3.77 -5.22
C VAL A 342 11.17 4.90 -4.22
N ARG A 343 10.80 6.14 -4.56
CA ARG A 343 10.84 7.26 -3.62
C ARG A 343 9.83 7.12 -2.49
N ALA A 344 8.65 6.58 -2.78
CA ALA A 344 7.62 6.29 -1.79
C ALA A 344 8.07 5.18 -0.83
N ILE A 345 8.65 4.09 -1.33
CA ILE A 345 9.25 3.04 -0.47
C ILE A 345 10.32 3.64 0.45
N ALA A 346 11.23 4.44 -0.10
CA ALA A 346 12.30 5.07 0.69
C ALA A 346 11.73 6.01 1.77
N ALA A 347 10.75 6.85 1.43
CA ALA A 347 10.10 7.73 2.40
C ALA A 347 9.37 6.94 3.49
N ASN A 348 8.65 5.88 3.12
CA ASN A 348 7.94 5.01 4.05
C ASN A 348 8.88 4.32 5.04
N GLN A 349 10.02 3.82 4.56
CA GLN A 349 10.98 3.10 5.42
C GLN A 349 11.77 4.03 6.35
N LEU A 350 12.15 5.22 5.89
CA LEU A 350 13.12 6.08 6.56
C LEU A 350 12.51 7.16 7.47
N ALA A 351 11.27 7.60 7.21
CA ALA A 351 10.72 8.77 7.88
C ALA A 351 10.19 8.48 9.30
N ARG A 352 10.48 9.39 10.23
CA ARG A 352 9.93 9.40 11.60
C ARG A 352 8.78 10.36 11.78
N THR A 353 8.72 11.40 10.95
CA THR A 353 7.69 12.43 11.02
C THR A 353 7.13 12.72 9.62
N GLY A 354 5.94 13.31 9.56
CA GLY A 354 5.38 13.75 8.27
C GLY A 354 6.31 14.70 7.50
N ARG A 355 7.03 15.58 8.21
CA ARG A 355 8.01 16.49 7.61
C ARG A 355 9.18 15.75 6.96
N GLU A 356 9.76 14.78 7.68
CA GLU A 356 10.85 13.96 7.17
C GLU A 356 10.41 13.15 5.96
N TRP A 357 9.20 12.58 6.00
CA TRP A 357 8.62 11.86 4.86
C TRP A 357 8.62 12.74 3.61
N CYS A 358 8.14 13.98 3.72
CA CYS A 358 8.17 14.95 2.62
C CYS A 358 9.60 15.30 2.15
N GLN A 359 10.55 15.42 3.08
CA GLN A 359 11.95 15.73 2.78
C GLN A 359 12.70 14.59 2.09
N ILE A 360 12.36 13.34 2.43
CA ILE A 360 12.92 12.15 1.79
C ILE A 360 12.30 11.96 0.41
N PHE A 361 10.97 12.01 0.32
CA PHE A 361 10.22 11.81 -0.93
C PHE A 361 10.60 12.82 -2.02
N ARG A 362 10.90 14.07 -1.66
CA ARG A 362 11.24 15.12 -2.63
C ARG A 362 12.59 14.94 -3.34
N ARG A 363 13.48 14.10 -2.81
CA ARG A 363 14.81 13.85 -3.40
C ARG A 363 14.62 13.18 -4.75
N HIS A 364 15.37 13.62 -5.77
CA HIS A 364 15.33 13.05 -7.12
C HIS A 364 13.93 13.03 -7.75
N ASN A 365 13.11 14.07 -7.53
CA ASN A 365 11.79 14.21 -8.13
C ASN A 365 11.82 13.93 -9.65
N SER A 366 11.06 12.93 -10.09
CA SER A 366 10.92 12.56 -11.51
C SER A 366 9.90 13.39 -12.28
N GLY A 367 8.95 14.03 -11.58
CA GLY A 367 7.80 14.64 -12.26
C GLY A 367 6.88 13.62 -12.91
N THR A 368 6.86 12.40 -12.39
CA THR A 368 6.04 11.30 -12.91
C THR A 368 5.32 10.64 -11.73
N TYR A 369 4.12 10.14 -11.99
CA TYR A 369 3.11 9.87 -10.98
C TYR A 369 2.88 11.07 -10.05
N ASN A 370 2.46 12.18 -10.64
CA ASN A 370 2.31 13.46 -9.95
C ASN A 370 1.10 13.46 -9.02
N ASN A 371 1.34 13.47 -7.71
CA ASN A 371 0.31 13.19 -6.71
C ASN A 371 0.22 14.29 -5.63
N GLN A 372 -0.94 14.36 -4.96
CA GLN A 372 -1.11 14.99 -3.66
C GLN A 372 -0.95 13.91 -2.57
N TRP A 373 0.23 13.83 -1.98
CA TRP A 373 0.51 12.98 -0.84
C TRP A 373 0.05 13.61 0.46
N ILE A 374 -0.51 12.78 1.33
CA ILE A 374 -0.99 13.15 2.65
C ILE A 374 -0.34 12.22 3.65
N VAL A 375 0.39 12.80 4.60
CA VAL A 375 1.12 12.06 5.62
C VAL A 375 0.59 12.45 6.99
N LEU A 376 -0.07 11.50 7.64
CA LEU A 376 -0.65 11.64 8.96
C LEU A 376 0.25 10.98 10.00
N ASP A 377 0.60 11.71 11.06
CA ASP A 377 1.43 11.22 12.15
C ASP A 377 0.57 10.86 13.37
N TYR A 378 0.20 9.59 13.51
CA TYR A 378 -0.64 9.14 14.63
C TYR A 378 0.04 9.26 15.99
N LYS A 379 1.38 9.37 16.06
CA LYS A 379 2.11 9.66 17.31
C LYS A 379 1.72 11.02 17.90
N LYS A 380 1.20 11.92 17.05
CA LYS A 380 0.79 13.27 17.42
C LYS A 380 -0.69 13.36 17.80
N PHE A 381 -1.45 12.28 17.69
CA PHE A 381 -2.86 12.24 18.05
C PHE A 381 -3.09 11.52 19.38
N GLN A 382 -3.82 12.17 20.28
CA GLN A 382 -4.30 11.57 21.51
C GLN A 382 -5.83 11.71 21.58
N PRO A 383 -6.59 10.61 21.64
CA PRO A 383 -8.04 10.67 21.79
C PRO A 383 -8.50 11.58 22.93
N TYR A 384 -9.56 12.34 22.69
CA TYR A 384 -10.19 13.27 23.63
C TYR A 384 -9.34 14.47 24.06
N ARG A 385 -8.21 14.71 23.40
CA ARG A 385 -7.37 15.90 23.60
C ARG A 385 -7.47 16.84 22.39
N PRO A 386 -7.23 18.15 22.57
CA PRO A 386 -7.02 19.06 21.45
C PRO A 386 -5.94 18.52 20.50
N LEU A 387 -6.08 18.79 19.20
CA LEU A 387 -5.02 18.48 18.25
C LEU A 387 -3.79 19.36 18.57
N PRO A 388 -2.57 18.88 18.28
CA PRO A 388 -1.38 19.70 18.46
C PRO A 388 -1.37 20.87 17.47
N ASP A 389 -0.62 21.92 17.76
CA ASP A 389 -0.53 23.08 16.85
C ASP A 389 0.12 22.72 15.51
N HIS A 390 1.04 21.75 15.51
CA HIS A 390 1.86 21.36 14.38
C HIS A 390 2.18 19.87 14.38
N GLY A 391 2.52 19.35 13.20
CA GLY A 391 3.16 18.06 13.00
C GLY A 391 2.22 16.88 12.78
N LEU A 392 0.91 17.06 12.95
CA LEU A 392 -0.07 15.98 12.81
C LEU A 392 -0.34 15.62 11.35
N LEU A 393 -0.49 16.61 10.46
CA LEU A 393 -0.85 16.38 9.06
C LEU A 393 0.02 17.20 8.12
N TYR A 394 0.77 16.51 7.26
CA TYR A 394 1.52 17.11 6.16
C TYR A 394 0.87 16.78 4.82
N VAL A 395 0.82 17.77 3.93
CA VAL A 395 0.45 17.58 2.52
C VAL A 395 1.62 17.96 1.63
N LEU A 396 1.92 17.11 0.65
CA LEU A 396 2.95 17.29 -0.37
C LEU A 396 2.32 17.14 -1.75
N GLU A 397 2.61 18.07 -2.65
CA GLU A 397 2.19 18.01 -4.04
C GLU A 397 3.40 18.04 -4.96
N GLN A 398 3.42 17.11 -5.91
CA GLN A 398 4.50 16.94 -6.88
C GLN A 398 4.04 17.32 -8.28
N MET A 399 4.90 18.02 -9.01
CA MET A 399 4.85 18.25 -10.45
C MET A 399 6.25 18.06 -11.06
N PRO A 400 6.37 17.95 -12.40
CA PRO A 400 7.68 17.99 -13.03
C PRO A 400 8.43 19.28 -12.67
N GLY A 401 9.63 19.11 -12.10
CA GLY A 401 10.50 20.21 -11.67
C GLY A 401 10.10 20.93 -10.38
N LEU A 402 8.99 20.58 -9.72
CA LEU A 402 8.52 21.27 -8.51
C LEU A 402 7.87 20.33 -7.51
N ILE A 403 8.24 20.45 -6.24
CA ILE A 403 7.53 19.87 -5.10
C ILE A 403 7.24 20.97 -4.08
N VAL A 404 6.00 21.01 -3.59
CA VAL A 404 5.58 21.87 -2.48
C VAL A 404 5.03 20.99 -1.38
N TYR A 405 5.45 21.19 -0.13
CA TYR A 405 4.83 20.54 1.01
C TYR A 405 4.68 21.50 2.18
N LYS A 406 3.61 21.32 2.97
CA LYS A 406 3.32 22.11 4.16
C LYS A 406 2.68 21.26 5.25
N ASP A 407 2.90 21.69 6.48
CA ASP A 407 2.11 21.29 7.63
C ASP A 407 0.74 21.98 7.53
N ILE A 408 -0.33 21.20 7.53
CA ILE A 408 -1.71 21.70 7.48
C ILE A 408 -2.50 21.30 8.72
N THR A 409 -1.82 21.03 9.84
CA THR A 409 -2.46 20.67 11.11
C THR A 409 -3.47 21.73 11.56
N GLY A 410 -3.15 23.02 11.41
CA GLY A 410 -4.08 24.10 11.73
C GLY A 410 -5.35 24.08 10.87
N TYR A 411 -5.25 23.73 9.58
CA TYR A 411 -6.41 23.56 8.70
C TYR A 411 -7.29 22.40 9.19
N LEU A 412 -6.67 21.27 9.56
CA LEU A 412 -7.38 20.11 10.10
C LEU A 412 -8.07 20.42 11.43
N GLU A 413 -7.44 21.21 12.31
CA GLU A 413 -8.05 21.61 13.57
C GLU A 413 -9.25 22.53 13.36
N GLU A 414 -9.15 23.49 12.45
CA GLU A 414 -10.23 24.43 12.11
C GLU A 414 -11.43 23.73 11.45
N HIS A 415 -11.18 22.88 10.45
CA HIS A 415 -12.23 22.29 9.62
C HIS A 415 -12.70 20.92 10.12
N LYS A 416 -11.90 20.25 10.97
CA LYS A 416 -12.10 18.87 11.44
C LYS A 416 -12.08 17.81 10.34
N TYR A 417 -11.69 18.15 9.12
CA TYR A 417 -11.42 17.22 8.03
C TYR A 417 -10.45 17.82 6.99
N TYR A 418 -9.83 16.95 6.20
CA TYR A 418 -9.16 17.29 4.95
C TYR A 418 -9.56 16.27 3.88
N ALA A 419 -9.95 16.73 2.69
CA ALA A 419 -10.37 15.88 1.59
C ALA A 419 -9.47 16.08 0.36
N SER A 420 -9.27 15.00 -0.39
CA SER A 420 -8.39 14.95 -1.57
C SER A 420 -9.13 14.28 -2.72
N TYR A 421 -9.06 14.87 -3.90
CA TYR A 421 -9.91 14.51 -5.04
C TYR A 421 -9.32 14.99 -6.38
N ASN A 422 -8.02 14.78 -6.59
CA ASN A 422 -7.30 15.00 -7.87
C ASN A 422 -7.05 16.44 -8.30
N ILE A 423 -7.39 17.41 -7.46
CA ILE A 423 -7.19 18.83 -7.74
C ILE A 423 -6.20 19.37 -6.71
N PRO A 424 -5.15 20.11 -7.15
CA PRO A 424 -4.13 20.59 -6.23
C PRO A 424 -4.69 21.61 -5.25
N PHE A 425 -4.34 21.44 -3.98
CA PHE A 425 -4.63 22.33 -2.87
C PHE A 425 -3.72 23.58 -2.88
N PHE A 426 -2.44 23.43 -3.22
CA PHE A 426 -1.54 24.57 -3.20
C PHE A 426 -1.69 25.40 -4.47
N LYS A 427 -2.03 26.69 -4.29
CA LYS A 427 -2.15 27.68 -5.39
C LYS A 427 -0.99 27.62 -6.39
N LYS A 428 0.25 27.50 -5.90
CA LYS A 428 1.43 27.43 -6.77
C LYS A 428 1.41 26.20 -7.69
N ILE A 429 0.96 25.05 -7.18
CA ILE A 429 0.83 23.82 -7.96
C ILE A 429 -0.33 23.95 -8.95
N SER A 430 -1.47 24.51 -8.52
CA SER A 430 -2.61 24.80 -9.40
C SER A 430 -2.22 25.69 -10.58
N GLU A 431 -1.40 26.72 -10.35
CA GLU A 431 -0.90 27.61 -11.40
C GLU A 431 0.03 26.88 -12.39
N VAL A 432 1.07 26.18 -11.91
CA VAL A 432 2.06 25.57 -12.82
C VAL A 432 1.52 24.38 -13.58
N SER A 433 0.67 23.56 -12.94
CA SER A 433 0.04 22.38 -13.54
C SER A 433 -1.01 22.74 -14.58
N GLY A 434 -1.53 23.97 -14.55
CA GLY A 434 -2.56 24.48 -15.46
C GLY A 434 -3.99 24.38 -14.92
N PHE A 435 -4.20 23.89 -13.69
CA PHE A 435 -5.52 23.83 -13.05
C PHE A 435 -6.16 25.22 -12.88
N ALA A 436 -5.39 26.25 -12.52
CA ALA A 436 -5.89 27.62 -12.38
C ALA A 436 -6.47 28.22 -13.69
N LYS A 437 -6.08 27.66 -14.84
CA LYS A 437 -6.70 27.97 -16.13
C LYS A 437 -7.94 27.09 -16.37
N LYS A 438 -7.81 25.78 -16.13
CA LYS A 438 -8.87 24.80 -16.34
C LYS A 438 -10.12 25.05 -15.50
N GLU A 439 -9.98 25.51 -14.26
CA GLU A 439 -11.13 25.80 -13.39
C GLU A 439 -12.04 26.91 -13.96
N LYS A 440 -11.50 27.81 -14.78
CA LYS A 440 -12.26 28.85 -15.48
C LYS A 440 -13.01 28.31 -16.71
N GLU A 441 -12.51 27.22 -17.29
CA GLU A 441 -13.13 26.56 -18.44
C GLU A 441 -14.30 25.69 -17.98
N PHE A 442 -14.14 24.96 -16.87
CA PHE A 442 -15.17 24.05 -16.38
C PHE A 442 -15.05 23.76 -14.88
N TYR A 443 -16.19 23.75 -14.18
CA TYR A 443 -16.26 23.57 -12.71
C TYR A 443 -15.65 22.25 -12.21
N TRP A 444 -15.56 21.24 -13.09
CA TRP A 444 -14.97 19.94 -12.79
C TRP A 444 -13.52 20.04 -12.30
N TYR A 445 -12.82 21.09 -12.73
CA TYR A 445 -11.42 21.34 -12.37
C TYR A 445 -11.25 22.34 -11.21
N SER A 446 -12.36 22.89 -10.68
CA SER A 446 -12.32 23.79 -9.51
C SER A 446 -12.14 22.99 -8.23
N TRP A 447 -11.16 23.38 -7.42
CA TRP A 447 -10.90 22.74 -6.13
C TRP A 447 -12.10 22.83 -5.17
N SER A 448 -12.84 23.94 -5.21
CA SER A 448 -14.02 24.16 -4.36
C SER A 448 -15.32 23.64 -4.97
N ASP A 449 -15.45 23.64 -6.30
CA ASP A 449 -16.76 23.47 -6.96
C ASP A 449 -16.96 22.14 -7.68
N CYS A 450 -15.93 21.31 -7.77
CA CYS A 450 -16.07 19.98 -8.33
C CYS A 450 -17.06 19.12 -7.50
N PRO A 451 -17.71 18.10 -8.08
CA PRO A 451 -18.72 17.30 -7.40
C PRO A 451 -18.23 16.70 -6.07
N ARG A 452 -17.03 16.10 -6.07
CA ARG A 452 -16.46 15.47 -4.88
C ARG A 452 -16.19 16.45 -3.75
N SER A 453 -15.66 17.64 -4.05
CA SER A 453 -15.51 18.71 -3.06
C SER A 453 -16.85 19.04 -2.38
N LYS A 454 -17.90 19.20 -3.17
CA LYS A 454 -19.25 19.53 -2.67
C LYS A 454 -19.85 18.41 -1.83
N ILE A 455 -19.71 17.15 -2.25
CA ILE A 455 -20.16 15.98 -1.48
C ILE A 455 -19.40 15.92 -0.14
N PHE A 456 -18.07 16.02 -0.15
CA PHE A 456 -17.28 16.01 1.08
C PHE A 456 -17.67 17.16 2.00
N LYS A 457 -17.77 18.39 1.49
CA LYS A 457 -18.18 19.55 2.28
C LYS A 457 -19.57 19.38 2.92
N ARG A 458 -20.51 18.73 2.23
CA ARG A 458 -21.85 18.47 2.75
C ARG A 458 -21.86 17.37 3.81
N ASP A 459 -21.13 16.29 3.58
CA ASP A 459 -21.35 15.02 4.29
C ASP A 459 -20.23 14.60 5.25
N HIS A 460 -19.06 15.26 5.24
CA HIS A 460 -17.94 14.87 6.12
C HIS A 460 -18.32 14.86 7.61
N SER A 461 -19.26 15.71 8.03
CA SER A 461 -19.73 15.78 9.42
C SER A 461 -20.55 14.55 9.86
N LYS A 462 -21.11 13.79 8.91
CA LYS A 462 -21.81 12.52 9.16
C LYS A 462 -20.84 11.39 9.51
N VAL A 463 -19.56 11.55 9.21
CA VAL A 463 -18.52 10.58 9.54
C VAL A 463 -18.10 10.75 11.00
N VAL A 464 -18.55 9.81 11.83
CA VAL A 464 -18.29 9.79 13.29
C VAL A 464 -17.52 8.56 13.73
N ASP A 465 -17.39 7.56 12.87
CA ASP A 465 -16.69 6.31 13.09
C ASP A 465 -16.24 5.68 11.76
N ILE A 466 -15.63 4.49 11.82
CA ILE A 466 -15.10 3.80 10.65
C ILE A 466 -16.21 3.22 9.73
N GLU A 467 -17.43 2.99 10.22
CA GLU A 467 -18.54 2.50 9.40
C GLU A 467 -19.14 3.64 8.58
N THR A 468 -19.42 4.77 9.22
CA THR A 468 -19.88 5.99 8.55
C THR A 468 -18.81 6.55 7.60
N LEU A 469 -17.52 6.35 7.90
CA LEU A 469 -16.42 6.60 6.96
C LEU A 469 -16.56 5.74 5.71
N LYS A 470 -16.75 4.43 5.86
CA LYS A 470 -16.99 3.51 4.74
C LYS A 470 -18.18 3.97 3.92
N THR A 471 -19.30 4.31 4.55
CA THR A 471 -20.52 4.79 3.86
C THR A 471 -20.22 5.99 2.97
N LEU A 472 -19.53 7.03 3.48
CA LEU A 472 -19.21 8.20 2.67
C LEU A 472 -18.20 7.89 1.56
N MET A 473 -17.17 7.12 1.87
CA MET A 473 -16.11 6.82 0.91
C MET A 473 -16.60 5.89 -0.22
N ARG A 474 -17.62 5.07 0.03
CA ARG A 474 -18.30 4.23 -0.97
C ARG A 474 -19.42 4.94 -1.74
N TYR A 475 -19.72 6.20 -1.39
CA TYR A 475 -20.92 6.88 -1.87
C TYR A 475 -20.90 7.11 -3.39
N ASN A 476 -21.94 6.59 -4.05
CA ASN A 476 -22.31 6.91 -5.42
C ASN A 476 -23.80 6.67 -5.62
N ASP A 477 -24.59 7.75 -5.66
CA ASP A 477 -26.03 7.75 -5.96
C ASP A 477 -26.31 8.74 -7.11
N TYR A 478 -25.51 8.64 -8.18
CA TYR A 478 -25.38 9.69 -9.20
C TYR A 478 -26.69 10.12 -9.89
N THR A 479 -27.72 9.28 -9.93
CA THR A 479 -29.01 9.63 -10.52
C THR A 479 -29.86 10.53 -9.63
N HIS A 480 -29.62 10.52 -8.31
CA HIS A 480 -30.34 11.33 -7.33
C HIS A 480 -29.46 12.42 -6.70
N GLU A 481 -28.14 12.31 -6.79
CA GLU A 481 -27.17 13.27 -6.27
C GLU A 481 -27.19 14.58 -7.08
N PRO A 482 -27.61 15.71 -6.48
CA PRO A 482 -27.65 17.00 -7.18
C PRO A 482 -26.28 17.45 -7.69
N PHE A 483 -25.17 17.09 -7.04
CA PHE A 483 -23.82 17.44 -7.48
C PHE A 483 -23.32 16.57 -8.64
N SER A 484 -24.00 15.46 -8.96
CA SER A 484 -23.68 14.61 -10.10
C SER A 484 -24.34 15.06 -11.40
N ARG A 485 -25.21 16.07 -11.35
CA ARG A 485 -25.87 16.63 -12.52
C ARG A 485 -24.90 17.37 -13.44
N CYS A 486 -25.07 17.20 -14.75
CA CYS A 486 -24.32 17.93 -15.77
C CYS A 486 -25.22 18.37 -16.92
N ASN A 487 -24.72 19.30 -17.74
CA ASN A 487 -25.32 19.60 -19.04
C ASN A 487 -24.93 18.49 -20.03
N CYS A 488 -25.55 17.33 -19.87
CA CYS A 488 -25.23 16.07 -20.50
C CYS A 488 -26.53 15.29 -20.74
N THR A 489 -26.46 14.21 -21.53
CA THR A 489 -27.57 13.29 -21.76
C THR A 489 -27.11 11.87 -21.46
N PRO A 490 -27.67 11.19 -20.44
CA PRO A 490 -28.62 11.68 -19.43
C PRO A 490 -28.04 12.83 -18.57
N PRO A 491 -28.87 13.61 -17.84
CA PRO A 491 -28.43 14.85 -17.17
C PRO A 491 -27.63 14.64 -15.88
N TYR A 492 -26.87 13.55 -15.81
CA TYR A 492 -26.01 13.15 -14.71
C TYR A 492 -24.86 12.28 -15.21
N THR A 493 -23.81 12.16 -14.40
CA THR A 493 -22.72 11.21 -14.65
C THR A 493 -22.35 10.44 -13.38
N ALA A 494 -22.13 9.14 -13.54
CA ALA A 494 -21.67 8.23 -12.49
C ALA A 494 -20.19 8.45 -12.07
N GLU A 495 -19.47 9.34 -12.77
CA GLU A 495 -18.10 9.77 -12.44
C GLU A 495 -18.10 10.89 -11.39
N ALA A 496 -19.23 11.57 -11.20
CA ALA A 496 -19.36 12.69 -10.28
C ALA A 496 -19.73 12.24 -8.86
N ALA A 497 -18.98 11.30 -8.31
CA ALA A 497 -19.23 10.69 -6.99
C ALA A 497 -17.91 10.48 -6.22
N VAL A 498 -17.98 10.20 -4.92
CA VAL A 498 -16.78 9.86 -4.13
C VAL A 498 -16.19 8.53 -4.62
N SER A 499 -17.04 7.60 -5.03
CA SER A 499 -16.70 6.28 -5.53
C SER A 499 -17.25 6.07 -6.95
N ALA A 500 -16.55 6.59 -7.97
CA ALA A 500 -17.00 6.64 -9.37
C ALA A 500 -17.40 5.29 -9.99
N ARG A 501 -18.29 5.31 -10.99
CA ARG A 501 -18.82 4.14 -11.73
C ARG A 501 -19.02 4.43 -13.22
N GLY A 502 -17.95 4.70 -13.97
CA GLY A 502 -17.99 5.04 -15.39
C GLY A 502 -18.66 4.00 -16.29
N ASP A 503 -18.67 2.73 -15.89
CA ASP A 503 -19.37 1.65 -16.59
C ASP A 503 -20.90 1.83 -16.62
N LEU A 504 -21.46 2.54 -15.65
CA LEU A 504 -22.92 2.76 -15.55
C LEU A 504 -23.43 3.90 -16.44
N ASN A 505 -22.53 4.73 -16.95
CA ASN A 505 -22.89 5.77 -17.91
C ASN A 505 -23.23 5.11 -19.26
N PRO A 506 -24.30 5.49 -19.96
CA PRO A 506 -24.61 4.92 -21.28
C PRO A 506 -23.54 5.29 -22.33
N ALA A 507 -23.14 4.31 -23.15
CA ALA A 507 -22.16 4.47 -24.21
C ALA A 507 -22.56 5.48 -25.31
N ASN A 508 -23.86 5.63 -25.56
CA ASN A 508 -24.42 6.62 -26.48
C ASN A 508 -24.75 7.97 -25.80
N GLY A 509 -24.37 8.14 -24.53
CA GLY A 509 -24.58 9.39 -23.80
C GLY A 509 -23.70 10.52 -24.34
N THR A 510 -24.13 11.75 -24.12
CA THR A 510 -23.39 12.96 -24.51
C THR A 510 -22.92 13.68 -23.26
N TYR A 511 -21.61 13.87 -23.11
CA TYR A 511 -21.01 14.43 -21.90
C TYR A 511 -20.06 15.60 -22.24
N PRO A 512 -19.96 16.63 -21.38
CA PRO A 512 -19.06 17.76 -21.60
C PRO A 512 -17.58 17.36 -21.69
N LEU A 513 -17.18 16.34 -20.95
CA LEU A 513 -15.85 15.76 -20.95
C LEU A 513 -15.93 14.28 -21.30
N VAL A 514 -14.92 13.77 -22.00
CA VAL A 514 -14.83 12.33 -22.34
C VAL A 514 -14.75 11.50 -21.05
N GLY A 515 -13.97 11.96 -20.06
CA GLY A 515 -13.84 11.30 -18.77
C GLY A 515 -15.11 11.24 -17.93
N MET A 516 -16.16 11.99 -18.28
CA MET A 516 -17.48 11.93 -17.62
C MET A 516 -18.41 10.88 -18.23
N GLY A 517 -18.05 10.26 -19.35
CA GLY A 517 -18.93 9.37 -20.10
C GLY A 517 -18.85 7.90 -19.70
N HIS A 518 -19.21 7.03 -20.65
CA HIS A 518 -19.00 5.59 -20.50
C HIS A 518 -17.52 5.27 -20.69
N VAL A 519 -16.86 4.89 -19.61
CA VAL A 519 -15.41 4.66 -19.58
C VAL A 519 -15.08 3.46 -18.71
N ASN A 520 -13.99 2.76 -19.04
CA ASN A 520 -13.38 1.77 -18.17
C ASN A 520 -12.63 2.50 -17.03
N HIS A 521 -13.40 3.07 -16.12
CA HIS A 521 -12.93 3.79 -14.96
C HIS A 521 -13.97 3.71 -13.86
N GLY A 522 -13.51 3.55 -12.64
CA GLY A 522 -14.37 3.57 -11.47
C GLY A 522 -13.57 3.26 -10.21
N ALA A 523 -14.25 3.39 -9.08
CA ALA A 523 -13.69 2.96 -7.82
C ALA A 523 -13.47 1.45 -7.82
N LEU A 524 -12.33 1.00 -7.32
CA LEU A 524 -11.99 -0.41 -7.21
C LEU A 524 -12.19 -0.95 -5.80
N ASP A 525 -12.19 -0.07 -4.81
CA ASP A 525 -12.16 -0.46 -3.41
C ASP A 525 -12.62 0.63 -2.44
N TYR A 526 -12.45 0.33 -1.15
CA TYR A 526 -12.32 1.26 -0.03
C TYR A 526 -11.23 0.73 0.90
N LYS A 527 -10.39 1.62 1.44
CA LYS A 527 -9.55 1.32 2.61
C LYS A 527 -9.70 2.43 3.64
N GLY A 528 -9.82 2.05 4.92
CA GLY A 528 -9.90 3.01 6.02
C GLY A 528 -9.33 2.45 7.31
N THR A 529 -8.66 3.30 8.07
CA THR A 529 -8.20 2.97 9.43
C THR A 529 -8.54 4.09 10.41
N ASN A 530 -8.43 3.78 11.68
CA ASN A 530 -8.60 4.70 12.79
C ASN A 530 -7.46 4.52 13.80
N TYR A 531 -7.45 5.31 14.88
CA TYR A 531 -6.37 5.27 15.86
C TYR A 531 -6.14 3.87 16.47
N GLN A 532 -7.20 3.12 16.75
CA GLN A 532 -7.09 1.80 17.38
C GLN A 532 -6.62 0.71 16.42
N LEU A 533 -7.13 0.69 15.18
CA LEU A 533 -6.66 -0.26 14.17
C LEU A 533 -5.22 0.05 13.76
N PHE A 534 -4.87 1.33 13.64
CA PHE A 534 -3.52 1.76 13.28
C PHE A 534 -2.45 1.26 14.25
N LYS A 535 -2.73 1.19 15.56
CA LYS A 535 -1.80 0.62 16.56
C LYS A 535 -1.31 -0.79 16.21
N GLN A 536 -2.11 -1.55 15.48
CA GLN A 536 -1.82 -2.92 15.06
C GLN A 536 -1.49 -3.00 13.56
N LEU A 537 -1.30 -1.85 12.91
CA LEU A 537 -1.18 -1.69 11.45
C LEU A 537 -2.33 -2.39 10.71
N ARG A 538 -3.54 -2.29 11.26
CA ARG A 538 -4.75 -2.87 10.67
C ARG A 538 -5.58 -1.79 10.01
N PHE A 539 -6.42 -2.22 9.07
CA PHE A 539 -7.39 -1.36 8.40
C PHE A 539 -8.57 -2.19 7.93
N ARG A 540 -9.68 -1.51 7.63
CA ARG A 540 -10.81 -2.10 6.94
C ARG A 540 -10.67 -1.91 5.45
N ALA A 541 -11.07 -2.92 4.69
CA ALA A 541 -10.95 -2.94 3.25
C ALA A 541 -12.22 -3.52 2.62
N LEU A 542 -12.59 -3.06 1.43
CA LEU A 542 -13.66 -3.61 0.61
C LEU A 542 -13.17 -3.57 -0.83
N SER A 543 -13.13 -4.70 -1.54
CA SER A 543 -12.70 -4.78 -2.94
C SER A 543 -13.91 -4.98 -3.82
N SER A 544 -14.46 -3.91 -4.37
CA SER A 544 -15.56 -3.91 -5.35
C SER A 544 -15.77 -2.49 -5.83
N PRO A 545 -16.26 -2.27 -7.06
CA PRO A 545 -16.90 -1.00 -7.41
C PRO A 545 -18.09 -0.68 -6.48
N ALA A 546 -18.46 0.60 -6.33
CA ALA A 546 -19.61 1.01 -5.50
C ALA A 546 -20.85 0.21 -5.86
N TYR A 547 -21.61 -0.30 -4.89
CA TYR A 547 -22.82 -1.10 -5.15
C TYR A 547 -23.95 -0.84 -4.13
N GLU A 548 -23.76 0.11 -3.22
CA GLU A 548 -24.67 0.40 -2.14
C GLU A 548 -25.95 1.12 -2.62
N ASN A 549 -25.81 2.04 -3.58
CA ASN A 549 -26.93 2.78 -4.19
C ASN A 549 -27.05 2.55 -5.71
N VAL A 550 -26.17 1.72 -6.27
CA VAL A 550 -26.10 1.39 -7.71
C VAL A 550 -25.90 -0.12 -7.87
N PRO A 551 -26.20 -0.73 -9.02
CA PRO A 551 -26.04 -2.17 -9.20
C PRO A 551 -24.59 -2.63 -9.02
N ALA A 552 -24.39 -3.77 -8.37
CA ALA A 552 -23.07 -4.41 -8.29
C ALA A 552 -22.49 -4.65 -9.68
N PHE A 553 -21.18 -4.45 -9.82
CA PHE A 553 -20.47 -4.66 -11.08
C PHE A 553 -20.40 -6.16 -11.38
N GLN A 554 -20.70 -6.54 -12.63
CA GLN A 554 -20.67 -7.92 -13.09
C GLN A 554 -20.12 -7.99 -14.51
N TRP A 555 -18.99 -8.69 -14.72
CA TRP A 555 -18.32 -8.77 -16.02
C TRP A 555 -19.24 -9.29 -17.12
N SER A 556 -19.95 -10.39 -16.87
CA SER A 556 -20.88 -11.00 -17.82
C SER A 556 -22.07 -10.13 -18.25
N LYS A 557 -22.32 -9.01 -17.53
CA LYS A 557 -23.37 -8.03 -17.84
C LYS A 557 -22.82 -6.67 -18.26
N CYS A 558 -21.50 -6.51 -18.31
CA CYS A 558 -20.84 -5.27 -18.70
C CYS A 558 -20.30 -5.40 -20.13
N ASP A 559 -20.63 -4.45 -20.98
CA ASP A 559 -20.17 -4.37 -22.37
C ASP A 559 -18.64 -4.22 -22.48
N LEU A 560 -18.00 -3.61 -21.49
CA LEU A 560 -16.54 -3.55 -21.38
C LEU A 560 -15.86 -4.93 -21.36
N ALA A 561 -16.56 -6.00 -20.97
CA ALA A 561 -16.01 -7.36 -20.94
C ALA A 561 -15.52 -7.85 -22.32
N ALA A 562 -16.06 -7.29 -23.41
CA ALA A 562 -15.63 -7.62 -24.77
C ALA A 562 -14.24 -7.08 -25.14
N THR A 563 -13.75 -6.06 -24.41
CA THR A 563 -12.50 -5.35 -24.75
C THR A 563 -11.49 -5.31 -23.61
N VAL A 564 -11.93 -5.46 -22.37
CA VAL A 564 -11.09 -5.39 -21.17
C VAL A 564 -10.78 -6.81 -20.68
N LYS A 565 -9.49 -7.16 -20.61
CA LYS A 565 -9.05 -8.45 -20.06
C LYS A 565 -9.20 -8.47 -18.54
N HIS A 566 -9.66 -9.62 -18.03
CA HIS A 566 -10.03 -9.80 -16.61
C HIS A 566 -9.80 -11.25 -16.15
N VAL A 567 -8.70 -11.86 -16.58
CA VAL A 567 -8.28 -13.21 -16.18
C VAL A 567 -8.12 -13.26 -14.66
N GLY A 568 -8.64 -14.32 -14.03
CA GLY A 568 -8.59 -14.50 -12.58
C GLY A 568 -9.57 -13.64 -11.78
N HIS A 569 -10.43 -12.85 -12.43
CA HIS A 569 -11.47 -12.09 -11.75
C HIS A 569 -12.70 -12.96 -11.44
N PRO A 570 -13.33 -12.78 -10.26
CA PRO A 570 -14.74 -13.11 -10.06
C PRO A 570 -15.62 -12.41 -11.09
N ASP A 571 -16.72 -13.05 -11.49
CA ASP A 571 -17.71 -12.43 -12.39
C ASP A 571 -18.45 -11.27 -11.71
N LEU A 572 -19.00 -11.52 -10.51
CA LEU A 572 -19.76 -10.56 -9.71
C LEU A 572 -18.89 -9.95 -8.60
N TRP A 573 -18.85 -8.62 -8.54
CA TRP A 573 -18.14 -7.85 -7.52
C TRP A 573 -19.12 -7.23 -6.54
N ASN A 574 -19.45 -8.00 -5.51
CA ASN A 574 -20.38 -7.63 -4.43
C ASN A 574 -19.84 -8.14 -3.08
N PHE A 575 -18.58 -7.79 -2.78
CA PHE A 575 -17.87 -8.30 -1.61
C PHE A 575 -18.11 -7.44 -0.39
N GLU A 576 -18.32 -8.08 0.77
CA GLU A 576 -18.43 -7.38 2.04
C GLU A 576 -17.10 -6.76 2.50
N SER A 577 -17.19 -5.77 3.39
CA SER A 577 -16.00 -5.18 4.02
C SER A 577 -15.34 -6.16 4.98
N ILE A 578 -14.03 -6.35 4.86
CA ILE A 578 -13.19 -7.13 5.77
C ILE A 578 -12.34 -6.20 6.64
N GLN A 579 -11.83 -6.73 7.74
CA GLN A 579 -10.80 -6.07 8.55
C GLN A 579 -9.53 -6.93 8.50
N THR A 580 -8.39 -6.32 8.22
CA THR A 580 -7.14 -7.06 8.18
C THR A 580 -6.79 -7.66 9.54
N ALA A 581 -6.35 -8.92 9.52
CA ALA A 581 -5.89 -9.66 10.68
C ALA A 581 -4.63 -10.43 10.29
N TRP A 582 -3.48 -9.82 10.58
CA TRP A 582 -2.17 -10.36 10.20
C TRP A 582 -1.80 -11.57 11.06
N GLU A 583 -1.35 -12.66 10.42
CA GLU A 583 -0.76 -13.82 11.10
C GLU A 583 0.67 -13.54 11.58
N THR A 584 1.35 -12.58 10.96
CA THR A 584 2.69 -12.16 11.33
C THR A 584 2.67 -11.60 12.76
N PRO A 585 3.40 -12.23 13.71
CA PRO A 585 3.33 -11.87 15.11
C PRO A 585 3.96 -10.50 15.37
N ASN A 586 3.54 -9.86 16.47
CA ASN A 586 4.08 -8.57 16.92
C ASN A 586 4.05 -7.48 15.83
N THR A 587 2.96 -7.42 15.07
CA THR A 587 2.70 -6.35 14.09
C THR A 587 2.04 -5.18 14.82
N LYS A 588 2.77 -4.06 14.96
CA LYS A 588 2.31 -2.87 15.67
C LYS A 588 3.02 -1.60 15.18
N ALA A 589 2.38 -0.46 15.41
CA ALA A 589 2.99 0.85 15.24
C ALA A 589 3.65 1.32 16.55
N GLU A 590 4.70 2.12 16.42
CA GLU A 590 5.30 2.89 17.52
C GLU A 590 4.54 4.21 17.66
N LEU A 591 3.64 4.29 18.64
CA LEU A 591 2.83 5.48 18.94
C LEU A 591 3.33 6.28 20.13
#